data_AF-A0A1V9K921-F1
#
_entry.id   AF-A0A1V9K921-F1
#
_cell.length_a   1.000
_cell.length_b   1.000
_cell.length_c   1.000
_cell.angle_alpha   90.00
_cell.angle_beta   90.00
_cell.angle_gamma   90.00
#
_symmetry.space_group_name_H-M   'P 1'
#
loop_
_entity.id
_entity.type
_entity.pdbx_description
1 polymer ?
#
loop_
_entity_poly.entity_id
_entity_poly.type
_entity_poly.pdbx_seq_one_letter_code
_entity_poly.pdbx_strand_id
1 'polypeptide(L)'
;MHLIEDLYLGWQPLSHTVDCPRPTWDVVEERRDEGARIVSTGAEQHACPNDVCSHSDTFRRVQLRLLCRDCGTVRTVTGESLTHVVSSVTDSGWGQAPTERAGLWLWPGQPVIQGGEARDYLVTREHAETVSTENLLGIITRYRDASGAPQWIAGALPDAAGAHQVHSLRWRYSSNGLDDLDAAAAWIAAAETRTHRPLVVAV
;
A
#
# COMPACT_ATOMS: atom_id res chain seq x y z
N MET A 1 -7.53 10.44 -0.52
CA MET A 1 -6.60 10.05 0.56
C MET A 1 -6.14 8.65 0.22
N HIS A 2 -4.84 8.43 0.03
CA HIS A 2 -4.31 7.08 -0.16
C HIS A 2 -4.38 6.36 1.18
N LEU A 3 -4.94 5.15 1.19
CA LEU A 3 -4.94 4.32 2.38
C LEU A 3 -3.56 3.67 2.54
N ILE A 4 -3.11 3.45 3.77
CA ILE A 4 -1.82 2.81 4.01
C ILE A 4 -1.83 1.35 3.52
N GLU A 5 -3.00 0.72 3.47
CA GLU A 5 -3.16 -0.59 2.83
C GLU A 5 -2.79 -0.56 1.36
N ASP A 6 -3.27 0.43 0.60
CA ASP A 6 -2.96 0.54 -0.84
C ASP A 6 -1.45 0.72 -1.07
N LEU A 7 -0.75 1.24 -0.07
CA LEU A 7 0.69 1.46 -0.12
C LEU A 7 1.50 0.16 0.01
N TYR A 8 0.99 -0.83 0.74
CA TYR A 8 1.75 -2.01 1.14
C TYR A 8 1.13 -3.33 0.66
N LEU A 9 -0.19 -3.44 0.58
CA LEU A 9 -0.92 -4.68 0.36
C LEU A 9 -1.32 -4.86 -1.11
N GLY A 10 -1.40 -6.12 -1.54
CA GLY A 10 -1.88 -6.48 -2.88
C GLY A 10 -0.85 -6.33 -4.01
N TRP A 11 0.36 -5.85 -3.70
CA TRP A 11 1.44 -5.74 -4.66
C TRP A 11 2.10 -7.10 -4.89
N GLN A 12 2.30 -7.45 -6.15
CA GLN A 12 3.07 -8.63 -6.55
C GLN A 12 4.42 -8.18 -7.06
N PRO A 13 5.54 -8.66 -6.47
CA PRO A 13 6.86 -8.29 -6.95
C PRO A 13 7.07 -8.82 -8.37
N LEU A 14 7.76 -8.04 -9.19
CA LEU A 14 8.20 -8.50 -10.50
C LEU A 14 9.33 -9.53 -10.30
N SER A 15 9.10 -10.77 -10.72
CA SER A 15 10.06 -11.85 -10.49
C SER A 15 11.25 -11.84 -11.46
N HIS A 16 12.38 -12.35 -10.97
CA HIS A 16 13.58 -12.68 -11.75
C HIS A 16 13.65 -14.18 -12.04
N THR A 17 14.66 -14.63 -12.80
CA THR A 17 15.00 -16.06 -12.86
C THR A 17 15.43 -16.58 -11.48
N VAL A 18 15.18 -17.86 -11.21
CA VAL A 18 15.47 -18.48 -9.89
C VAL A 18 16.94 -18.37 -9.49
N ASP A 19 17.86 -18.41 -10.46
CA ASP A 19 19.31 -18.35 -10.23
C ASP A 19 19.90 -16.93 -10.35
N CYS A 20 19.08 -15.88 -10.26
CA CYS A 20 19.57 -14.51 -10.36
C CYS A 20 20.46 -14.16 -9.14
N PRO A 21 21.75 -13.81 -9.35
CA PRO A 21 22.66 -13.56 -8.22
C PRO A 21 22.35 -12.24 -7.49
N ARG A 22 21.69 -11.29 -8.17
CA ARG A 22 21.29 -9.98 -7.63
C ARG A 22 19.96 -9.55 -8.26
N PRO A 23 18.80 -9.95 -7.68
CA PRO A 23 17.48 -9.70 -8.26
C PRO A 23 17.08 -8.22 -8.12
N THR A 24 17.61 -7.39 -9.03
CA THR A 24 17.35 -5.95 -9.08
C THR A 24 17.02 -5.49 -10.50
N TRP A 25 16.10 -4.52 -10.63
CA TRP A 25 15.76 -3.89 -11.91
C TRP A 25 16.67 -2.69 -12.15
N ASP A 26 17.88 -2.93 -12.64
CA ASP A 26 18.95 -1.93 -12.80
C ASP A 26 18.61 -0.81 -13.78
N VAL A 27 17.83 -1.13 -14.81
CA VAL A 27 17.46 -0.19 -15.87
C VAL A 27 15.96 -0.15 -15.97
N VAL A 28 15.39 1.03 -15.78
CA VAL A 28 13.98 1.32 -15.99
C VAL A 28 13.90 2.46 -17.00
N GLU A 29 13.30 2.18 -18.15
CA GLU A 29 13.10 3.15 -19.22
C GLU A 29 11.63 3.34 -19.50
N GLU A 30 11.23 4.58 -19.77
CA GLU A 30 9.87 4.93 -20.12
C GLU A 30 9.81 5.33 -21.60
N ARG A 31 8.80 4.83 -22.31
CA ARG A 31 8.44 5.28 -23.66
C ARG A 31 6.99 5.73 -23.68
N ARG A 32 6.72 6.86 -24.33
CA ARG A 32 5.38 7.35 -24.63
C ARG A 32 5.18 7.40 -26.14
N ASP A 33 4.12 6.79 -26.61
CA ASP A 33 3.74 6.78 -28.03
C ASP A 33 2.22 6.63 -28.18
N GLU A 34 1.75 6.54 -29.41
CA GLU A 34 0.35 6.21 -29.70
C GLU A 34 0.19 4.70 -29.86
N GLY A 35 -0.77 4.14 -29.12
CA GLY A 35 -1.26 2.79 -29.31
C GLY A 35 -2.50 2.79 -30.21
N ALA A 36 -2.77 1.65 -30.83
CA ALA A 36 -4.02 1.40 -31.54
C ALA A 36 -4.81 0.31 -30.79
N ARG A 37 -6.13 0.50 -30.67
CA ARG A 37 -7.05 -0.52 -30.16
C ARG A 37 -7.31 -1.51 -31.28
N ILE A 38 -7.23 -2.81 -30.97
CA ILE A 38 -7.53 -3.85 -31.95
C ILE A 38 -9.04 -3.87 -32.16
N VAL A 39 -9.50 -3.43 -33.34
CA VAL A 39 -10.91 -3.50 -33.73
C VAL A 39 -11.23 -4.95 -34.08
N SER A 40 -11.96 -5.65 -33.21
CA SER A 40 -12.23 -7.09 -33.35
C SER A 40 -13.20 -7.44 -34.48
N THR A 41 -13.89 -6.45 -35.07
CA THR A 41 -15.01 -6.65 -36.00
C THR A 41 -14.72 -6.28 -37.45
N GLY A 42 -13.48 -5.91 -37.81
CA GLY A 42 -13.15 -5.48 -39.18
C GLY A 42 -13.82 -4.17 -39.61
N ALA A 43 -14.41 -3.42 -38.67
CA ALA A 43 -14.87 -2.05 -38.91
C ALA A 43 -13.68 -1.14 -39.22
N GLU A 44 -13.87 -0.16 -40.10
CA GLU A 44 -12.87 0.86 -40.42
C GLU A 44 -12.45 1.61 -39.14
N GLN A 45 -11.15 1.94 -39.05
CA GLN A 45 -10.65 2.81 -37.99
C GLN A 45 -11.39 4.15 -38.05
N HIS A 46 -12.07 4.51 -36.97
CA HIS A 46 -12.74 5.78 -36.81
C HIS A 46 -11.93 6.71 -35.89
N ALA A 47 -11.53 7.85 -36.45
CA ALA A 47 -11.00 8.96 -35.69
C ALA A 47 -12.17 9.85 -35.27
N CYS A 48 -12.52 9.85 -33.98
CA CYS A 48 -13.47 10.84 -33.48
C CYS A 48 -12.81 12.23 -33.52
N PRO A 49 -13.39 13.23 -34.20
CA PRO A 49 -12.80 14.57 -34.26
C PRO A 49 -12.90 15.34 -32.92
N ASN A 50 -13.65 14.81 -31.96
CA ASN A 50 -13.72 15.34 -30.60
C ASN A 50 -12.57 14.75 -29.76
N ASP A 51 -11.63 15.61 -29.37
CA ASP A 51 -10.41 15.28 -28.62
C ASP A 51 -10.67 14.79 -27.18
N VAL A 52 -11.90 14.97 -26.69
CA VAL A 52 -12.35 14.49 -25.38
C VAL A 52 -13.10 13.14 -25.47
N CYS A 53 -13.32 12.61 -26.67
CA CYS A 53 -14.06 11.36 -26.86
C CYS A 53 -13.14 10.13 -26.69
N SER A 54 -13.44 9.27 -25.73
CA SER A 54 -12.68 8.04 -25.43
C SER A 54 -12.91 6.89 -26.42
N HIS A 55 -13.65 7.11 -27.52
CA HIS A 55 -13.95 6.09 -28.53
C HIS A 55 -12.97 6.07 -29.71
N SER A 56 -11.96 6.95 -29.75
CA SER A 56 -10.91 6.84 -30.77
C SER A 56 -10.30 5.43 -30.78
N ASP A 57 -9.98 4.94 -31.99
CA ASP A 57 -9.25 3.69 -32.17
C ASP A 57 -7.75 3.82 -31.84
N THR A 58 -7.31 5.00 -31.43
CA THR A 58 -5.97 5.25 -30.89
C THR A 58 -6.03 5.76 -29.45
N PHE A 59 -4.97 5.49 -28.70
CA PHE A 59 -4.83 5.95 -27.32
C PHE A 59 -3.38 6.33 -27.00
N ARG A 60 -3.19 7.21 -26.02
CA ARG A 60 -1.84 7.49 -25.49
C ARG A 60 -1.37 6.28 -24.71
N ARG A 61 -0.31 5.64 -25.21
CA ARG A 61 0.31 4.49 -24.58
C ARG A 61 1.56 4.92 -23.83
N VAL A 62 1.70 4.41 -22.62
CA VAL A 62 2.93 4.50 -21.84
C VAL A 62 3.46 3.10 -21.65
N GLN A 63 4.76 2.92 -21.87
CA GLN A 63 5.45 1.66 -21.72
C GLN A 63 6.62 1.82 -20.76
N LEU A 64 6.74 0.91 -19.81
CA LEU A 64 7.89 0.79 -18.92
C LEU A 64 8.66 -0.47 -19.31
N ARG A 65 9.96 -0.31 -19.59
CA ARG A 65 10.89 -1.42 -19.83
C ARG A 65 11.79 -1.55 -18.60
N LEU A 66 11.77 -2.72 -17.98
CA LEU A 66 12.62 -3.07 -16.85
C LEU A 66 13.63 -4.15 -17.28
N LEU A 67 14.91 -3.94 -17.01
CA LEU A 67 15.98 -4.90 -17.28
C LEU A 67 16.77 -5.18 -15.99
N CYS A 68 16.94 -6.46 -15.68
CA CYS A 68 17.93 -6.94 -14.73
C CYS A 68 19.19 -7.34 -15.50
N ARG A 69 20.33 -6.69 -15.25
CA ARG A 69 21.58 -6.99 -15.98
C ARG A 69 22.20 -8.31 -15.54
N ASP A 70 21.97 -8.73 -14.30
CA ASP A 70 22.57 -9.94 -13.76
C ASP A 70 21.94 -11.23 -14.30
N CYS A 71 20.62 -11.28 -14.47
CA CYS A 71 19.95 -12.45 -15.06
C CYS A 71 19.44 -12.25 -16.48
N GLY A 72 19.60 -11.05 -17.05
CA GLY A 72 19.12 -10.73 -18.41
C GLY A 72 17.59 -10.70 -18.55
N THR A 73 16.84 -10.78 -17.46
CA THR A 73 15.36 -10.71 -17.53
C THR A 73 14.93 -9.33 -17.98
N VAL A 74 14.07 -9.28 -18.99
CA VAL A 74 13.43 -8.05 -19.47
C VAL A 74 11.92 -8.15 -19.27
N ARG A 75 11.32 -7.13 -18.65
CA ARG A 75 9.86 -6.97 -18.55
C ARG A 75 9.43 -5.70 -19.25
N THR A 76 8.34 -5.79 -20.01
CA THR A 76 7.69 -4.61 -20.61
C THR A 76 6.28 -4.52 -20.07
N VAL A 77 5.96 -3.44 -19.36
CA VAL A 77 4.62 -3.11 -18.89
C VAL A 77 4.06 -2.04 -19.81
N THR A 78 2.84 -2.21 -20.29
CA THR A 78 2.16 -1.25 -21.17
C THR A 78 0.81 -0.90 -20.59
N GLY A 79 0.46 0.39 -20.64
CA GLY A 79 -0.83 0.87 -20.16
C GLY A 79 -1.39 1.96 -21.07
N GLU A 80 -2.72 2.00 -21.15
CA GLU A 80 -3.46 3.15 -21.66
C GLU A 80 -3.60 4.17 -20.51
N SER A 81 -3.19 5.42 -20.73
CA SER A 81 -3.37 6.50 -19.76
C SER A 81 -2.81 6.22 -18.35
N LEU A 82 -1.51 5.88 -18.28
CA LEU A 82 -0.80 5.79 -17.00
C LEU A 82 -0.70 7.18 -16.35
N THR A 83 -1.27 7.31 -15.15
CA THR A 83 -0.99 8.45 -14.27
C THR A 83 0.43 8.27 -13.73
N HIS A 84 1.31 9.23 -14.01
CA HIS A 84 2.67 9.24 -13.48
C HIS A 84 2.73 10.22 -12.32
N VAL A 85 3.03 9.72 -11.13
CA VAL A 85 3.31 10.52 -9.93
C VAL A 85 4.73 10.20 -9.50
N VAL A 86 5.59 11.22 -9.47
CA VAL A 86 6.91 11.12 -8.84
C VAL A 86 6.76 11.61 -7.41
N SER A 87 7.19 10.80 -6.46
CA SER A 87 7.18 11.13 -5.03
C SER A 87 8.49 10.67 -4.39
N SER A 88 8.75 11.08 -3.16
CA SER A 88 9.91 10.63 -2.38
C SER A 88 9.46 9.65 -1.29
N VAL A 89 10.39 8.82 -0.80
CA VAL A 89 10.13 7.97 0.37
C VAL A 89 9.71 8.80 1.59
N THR A 90 10.22 10.04 1.71
CA THR A 90 9.85 10.96 2.79
C THR A 90 8.43 11.51 2.66
N ASP A 91 7.87 11.53 1.45
CA ASP A 91 6.51 12.05 1.19
C ASP A 91 5.45 10.94 1.18
N SER A 92 5.81 9.72 0.77
CA SER A 92 4.87 8.58 0.68
C SER A 92 4.88 7.68 1.91
N GLY A 93 5.98 7.64 2.68
CA GLY A 93 6.22 6.63 3.72
C GLY A 93 6.73 5.29 3.15
N TRP A 94 6.32 4.94 1.93
CA TRP A 94 6.77 3.72 1.27
C TRP A 94 8.25 3.76 0.93
N GLY A 95 8.93 2.66 1.22
CA GLY A 95 10.38 2.54 1.10
C GLY A 95 11.17 3.09 2.29
N GLN A 96 10.52 3.72 3.27
CA GLN A 96 11.17 3.99 4.56
C GLN A 96 11.35 2.68 5.34
N ALA A 97 12.46 2.58 6.07
CA ALA A 97 12.72 1.41 6.91
C ALA A 97 11.68 1.34 8.05
N PRO A 98 11.16 0.14 8.38
CA PRO A 98 10.29 -0.02 9.53
C PRO A 98 11.06 0.27 10.82
N THR A 99 10.34 0.73 11.84
CA THR A 99 10.91 0.98 13.18
C THR A 99 10.44 -0.09 14.16
N GLU A 100 11.36 -0.64 14.96
CA GLU A 100 11.00 -1.59 16.01
C GLU A 100 10.46 -0.86 17.25
N ARG A 101 9.27 -1.26 17.73
CA ARG A 101 8.67 -0.79 18.98
C ARG A 101 7.92 -1.91 19.68
N ALA A 102 8.15 -2.09 20.98
CA ALA A 102 7.54 -3.16 21.78
C ALA A 102 7.68 -4.57 21.17
N GLY A 103 8.81 -4.84 20.49
CA GLY A 103 9.07 -6.11 19.79
C GLY A 103 8.25 -6.32 18.51
N LEU A 104 7.63 -5.25 17.98
CA LEU A 104 6.90 -5.24 16.72
C LEU A 104 7.56 -4.31 15.71
N TRP A 105 7.33 -4.55 14.42
CA TRP A 105 7.86 -3.74 13.33
C TRP A 105 6.75 -2.84 12.77
N LEU A 106 6.99 -1.53 12.82
CA LEU A 106 6.05 -0.51 12.37
C LEU A 106 6.47 0.04 11.01
N TRP A 107 5.60 -0.16 10.02
CA TRP A 107 5.77 0.25 8.63
C TRP A 107 5.06 1.58 8.40
N PRO A 108 5.79 2.69 8.16
CA PRO A 108 5.19 4.03 8.15
C PRO A 108 4.40 4.29 6.87
N GLY A 109 3.19 4.81 7.03
CA GLY A 109 2.44 5.42 5.93
C GLY A 109 2.89 6.84 5.63
N GLN A 110 2.07 7.54 4.85
CA GLN A 110 2.31 8.93 4.49
C GLN A 110 2.32 9.83 5.75
N PRO A 111 3.35 10.70 5.93
CA PRO A 111 3.34 11.69 6.99
C PRO A 111 2.38 12.83 6.71
N VAL A 112 1.85 13.45 7.77
CA VAL A 112 0.88 14.56 7.67
C VAL A 112 1.51 15.82 7.09
N ILE A 113 2.80 16.02 7.36
CA ILE A 113 3.64 17.09 6.84
C ILE A 113 4.96 16.48 6.38
N GLN A 114 5.61 17.09 5.40
CA GLN A 114 6.91 16.64 4.92
C GLN A 114 7.94 16.56 6.06
N GLY A 115 8.59 15.41 6.20
CA GLY A 115 9.56 15.14 7.28
C GLY A 115 8.93 14.97 8.68
N GLY A 116 7.61 14.98 8.79
CA GLY A 116 6.89 14.71 10.03
C GLY A 116 6.73 13.22 10.32
N GLU A 117 6.09 12.93 11.46
CA GLU A 117 5.70 11.57 11.84
C GLU A 117 4.59 11.02 10.90
N ALA A 118 4.65 9.73 10.61
CA ALA A 118 3.62 9.07 9.82
C ALA A 118 2.27 9.12 10.53
N ARG A 119 1.19 9.31 9.76
CA ARG A 119 -0.16 9.30 10.33
C ARG A 119 -0.58 7.88 10.73
N ASP A 120 -0.19 6.91 9.93
CA ASP A 120 -0.62 5.53 10.01
C ASP A 120 0.61 4.61 9.99
N TYR A 121 0.49 3.46 10.64
CA TYR A 121 1.51 2.41 10.61
C TYR A 121 0.83 1.06 10.44
N LEU A 122 1.29 0.25 9.48
CA LEU A 122 1.02 -1.18 9.49
C LEU A 122 2.01 -1.86 10.44
N VAL A 123 1.56 -2.90 11.14
CA VAL A 123 2.35 -3.53 12.18
C VAL A 123 2.52 -5.00 11.86
N THR A 124 3.77 -5.48 11.79
CA THR A 124 4.11 -6.89 11.62
C THR A 124 4.84 -7.41 12.85
N ARG A 125 4.77 -8.73 13.09
CA ARG A 125 5.54 -9.36 14.18
C ARG A 125 7.03 -9.43 13.86
N GLU A 126 7.34 -9.80 12.64
CA GLU A 126 8.71 -10.00 12.17
C GLU A 126 9.11 -8.91 11.19
N HIS A 127 10.41 -8.70 11.06
CA HIS A 127 10.95 -7.85 10.01
C HIS A 127 10.82 -8.58 8.68
N ALA A 128 9.72 -8.31 7.96
CA ALA A 128 9.46 -8.91 6.67
C ALA A 128 10.10 -8.10 5.53
N GLU A 129 10.44 -8.75 4.42
CA GLU A 129 10.85 -8.03 3.19
C GLU A 129 9.66 -7.30 2.54
N THR A 130 8.45 -7.81 2.75
CA THR A 130 7.20 -7.23 2.21
C THR A 130 6.09 -7.42 3.23
N VAL A 131 5.29 -6.37 3.44
CA VAL A 131 4.07 -6.47 4.25
C VAL A 131 2.98 -7.13 3.43
N SER A 132 2.37 -8.19 3.97
CA SER A 132 1.26 -8.90 3.36
C SER A 132 0.15 -9.11 4.36
N THR A 133 -1.03 -9.52 3.90
CA THR A 133 -2.12 -9.88 4.81
C THR A 133 -1.78 -11.06 5.72
N GLU A 134 -0.84 -11.94 5.33
CA GLU A 134 -0.46 -13.08 6.16
C GLU A 134 0.44 -12.70 7.34
N ASN A 135 1.29 -11.68 7.19
CA ASN A 135 2.22 -11.25 8.25
C ASN A 135 1.75 -10.00 9.02
N LEU A 136 0.62 -9.43 8.62
CA LEU A 136 0.03 -8.26 9.25
C LEU A 136 -0.57 -8.62 10.61
N LEU A 137 -0.08 -7.96 11.65
CA LEU A 137 -0.54 -8.13 13.02
C LEU A 137 -1.53 -7.04 13.44
N GLY A 138 -1.36 -5.82 12.93
CA GLY A 138 -2.12 -4.67 13.39
C GLY A 138 -1.99 -3.43 12.53
N ILE A 139 -2.70 -2.40 12.95
CA ILE A 139 -2.59 -1.04 12.43
C ILE A 139 -2.58 -0.06 13.59
N ILE A 140 -1.84 1.02 13.45
CA ILE A 140 -1.84 2.15 14.38
C ILE A 140 -2.19 3.40 13.59
N THR A 141 -3.15 4.18 14.07
CA THR A 141 -3.60 5.41 13.41
C THR A 141 -3.62 6.56 14.38
N ARG A 142 -2.99 7.66 13.97
CA ARG A 142 -3.07 8.95 14.65
C ARG A 142 -4.32 9.70 14.23
N TYR A 143 -5.02 10.24 15.21
CA TYR A 143 -6.12 11.18 15.01
C TYR A 143 -6.02 12.33 16.02
N ARG A 144 -7.00 13.24 15.96
CA ARG A 144 -7.17 14.31 16.95
C ARG A 144 -8.50 14.12 17.65
N ASP A 145 -8.51 14.23 18.97
CA ASP A 145 -9.74 14.19 19.74
C ASP A 145 -10.55 15.50 19.59
N ALA A 146 -11.67 15.60 20.31
CA ALA A 146 -12.54 16.78 20.28
C ALA A 146 -11.85 18.06 20.80
N SER A 147 -10.78 17.94 21.58
CA SER A 147 -9.96 19.06 22.04
C SER A 147 -8.81 19.40 21.09
N GLY A 148 -8.63 18.62 20.03
CA GLY A 148 -7.53 18.77 19.06
C GLY A 148 -6.23 18.11 19.48
N ALA A 149 -6.19 17.46 20.65
CA ALA A 149 -5.01 16.76 21.14
C ALA A 149 -4.76 15.50 20.30
N PRO A 150 -3.50 15.18 19.96
CA PRO A 150 -3.19 13.97 19.22
C PRO A 150 -3.48 12.74 20.09
N GLN A 151 -4.17 11.77 19.51
CA GLN A 151 -4.41 10.46 20.12
C GLN A 151 -4.12 9.36 19.10
N TRP A 152 -3.88 8.16 19.60
CA TRP A 152 -3.62 6.99 18.80
C TRP A 152 -4.72 5.95 18.99
N ILE A 153 -5.13 5.30 17.92
CA ILE A 153 -5.93 4.08 18.00
C ILE A 153 -5.14 2.94 17.37
N ALA A 154 -5.40 1.74 17.86
CA ALA A 154 -4.78 0.53 17.36
C ALA A 154 -5.86 -0.49 16.99
N GLY A 155 -5.68 -1.16 15.86
CA GLY A 155 -6.37 -2.39 15.49
C GLY A 155 -5.39 -3.55 15.58
N ALA A 156 -5.82 -4.71 16.09
CA ALA A 156 -4.98 -5.90 16.16
C ALA A 156 -5.74 -7.15 15.74
N LEU A 157 -4.99 -8.04 15.08
CA LEU A 157 -5.41 -9.30 14.49
C LEU A 157 -6.47 -9.11 13.40
N PRO A 158 -6.09 -9.19 12.11
CA PRO A 158 -7.05 -9.12 11.02
C PRO A 158 -8.19 -10.13 11.19
N ASP A 159 -9.43 -9.67 11.04
CA ASP A 159 -10.62 -10.50 11.18
C ASP A 159 -11.73 -9.98 10.25
N ALA A 160 -12.11 -10.78 9.26
CA ALA A 160 -13.12 -10.37 8.28
C ALA A 160 -14.51 -10.08 8.90
N ALA A 161 -14.81 -10.64 10.08
CA ALA A 161 -16.02 -10.37 10.84
C ALA A 161 -15.83 -9.27 11.90
N GLY A 162 -14.60 -8.76 12.06
CA GLY A 162 -14.23 -7.75 13.04
C GLY A 162 -14.81 -6.36 12.75
N ALA A 163 -14.48 -5.44 13.66
CA ALA A 163 -14.87 -4.04 13.55
C ALA A 163 -14.01 -3.30 12.53
N HIS A 164 -14.64 -2.39 11.79
CA HIS A 164 -13.91 -1.40 10.98
C HIS A 164 -13.27 -0.34 11.88
N GLN A 165 -12.15 0.21 11.43
CA GLN A 165 -11.61 1.46 11.95
C GLN A 165 -11.68 2.54 10.86
N VAL A 166 -10.66 3.41 10.79
CA VAL A 166 -10.54 4.46 9.76
C VAL A 166 -10.24 3.88 8.36
N HIS A 167 -9.96 2.57 8.29
CA HIS A 167 -9.44 1.89 7.10
C HIS A 167 -10.33 0.74 6.62
N SER A 168 -9.97 0.14 5.49
CA SER A 168 -10.70 -0.96 4.85
C SER A 168 -10.55 -2.29 5.59
N LEU A 169 -9.46 -2.48 6.34
CA LEU A 169 -9.21 -3.66 7.15
C LEU A 169 -10.09 -3.68 8.40
N ARG A 170 -10.51 -4.89 8.75
CA ARG A 170 -11.29 -5.19 9.94
C ARG A 170 -10.43 -5.91 10.97
N TRP A 171 -10.63 -5.57 12.23
CA TRP A 171 -9.79 -6.00 13.33
C TRP A 171 -10.61 -6.73 14.39
N ARG A 172 -10.08 -7.84 14.90
CA ARG A 172 -10.67 -8.55 16.03
C ARG A 172 -10.70 -7.69 17.29
N TYR A 173 -9.62 -6.95 17.51
CA TYR A 173 -9.46 -6.08 18.65
C TYR A 173 -9.23 -4.64 18.19
N SER A 174 -9.86 -3.70 18.88
CA SER A 174 -9.64 -2.26 18.73
C SER A 174 -9.37 -1.61 20.08
N SER A 175 -8.41 -0.70 20.14
CA SER A 175 -8.21 0.18 21.29
C SER A 175 -9.13 1.41 21.20
N ASN A 176 -9.32 2.08 22.34
CA ASN A 176 -9.94 3.39 22.41
C ASN A 176 -8.90 4.36 22.97
N GLY A 177 -8.42 5.30 22.16
CA GLY A 177 -7.57 6.43 22.58
C GLY A 177 -6.35 6.04 23.42
N LEU A 178 -5.19 6.02 22.79
CA LEU A 178 -3.89 5.77 23.39
C LEU A 178 -3.04 7.04 23.33
N ASP A 179 -2.25 7.26 24.38
CA ASP A 179 -1.53 8.53 24.59
C ASP A 179 -0.40 8.73 23.58
N ASP A 180 0.28 7.64 23.20
CA ASP A 180 1.42 7.70 22.28
C ASP A 180 1.58 6.41 21.43
N LEU A 181 2.54 6.47 20.51
CA LEU A 181 2.83 5.39 19.57
C LEU A 181 3.39 4.14 20.27
N ASP A 182 4.16 4.29 21.35
CA ASP A 182 4.73 3.17 22.11
C ASP A 182 3.63 2.41 22.86
N ALA A 183 2.68 3.14 23.45
CA ALA A 183 1.47 2.58 24.06
C ALA A 183 0.62 1.83 23.03
N ALA A 184 0.49 2.36 21.81
CA ALA A 184 -0.19 1.67 20.70
C ALA A 184 0.51 0.38 20.28
N ALA A 185 1.83 0.40 20.11
CA ALA A 185 2.61 -0.80 19.79
C ALA A 185 2.51 -1.86 20.90
N ALA A 186 2.70 -1.47 22.16
CA ALA A 186 2.56 -2.36 23.31
C ALA A 186 1.14 -2.94 23.42
N TRP A 187 0.12 -2.15 23.09
CA TRP A 187 -1.26 -2.61 23.07
C TRP A 187 -1.48 -3.68 21.99
N ILE A 188 -0.90 -3.55 20.80
CA ILE A 188 -0.99 -4.59 19.75
C ILE A 188 -0.21 -5.85 20.17
N ALA A 189 0.98 -5.69 20.75
CA ALA A 189 1.82 -6.81 21.18
C ALA A 189 1.10 -7.72 22.20
N ALA A 190 0.30 -7.11 23.08
CA ALA A 190 -0.50 -7.85 24.06
C ALA A 190 -1.79 -8.45 23.48
N ALA A 191 -2.19 -8.16 22.25
CA ALA A 191 -3.50 -8.53 21.72
C ALA A 191 -3.72 -10.04 21.57
N GLU A 192 -2.67 -10.80 21.25
CA GLU A 192 -2.76 -12.25 21.08
C GLU A 192 -3.02 -13.01 22.37
N THR A 193 -2.61 -12.44 23.50
CA THR A 193 -2.82 -13.03 24.82
C THR A 193 -4.14 -12.57 25.45
N ARG A 194 -4.86 -11.63 24.83
CA ARG A 194 -6.18 -11.22 25.30
C ARG A 194 -7.19 -12.33 25.05
N THR A 195 -7.91 -12.68 26.11
CA THR A 195 -9.09 -13.54 25.99
C THR A 195 -10.18 -12.75 25.28
N HIS A 196 -10.67 -13.25 24.15
CA HIS A 196 -11.79 -12.65 23.44
C HIS A 196 -13.04 -12.65 24.35
N ARG A 197 -13.42 -11.49 24.87
CA ARG A 197 -14.71 -11.35 25.56
C ARG A 197 -15.78 -11.15 24.48
N PRO A 198 -16.74 -12.07 24.31
CA PRO A 198 -17.84 -11.83 23.39
C PRO A 198 -18.55 -10.54 23.81
N LEU A 199 -18.84 -9.69 22.83
CA LEU A 199 -19.67 -8.51 23.01
C LEU A 199 -21.07 -9.01 23.39
N VAL A 200 -21.38 -9.00 24.69
CA VAL A 200 -22.75 -9.21 25.18
C VAL A 200 -23.50 -7.92 24.90
N VAL A 201 -24.18 -7.87 23.77
CA VAL A 201 -25.20 -6.85 23.53
C VAL A 201 -26.40 -7.26 24.38
N ALA A 202 -26.63 -6.54 25.49
CA ALA A 202 -27.89 -6.64 26.20
C ALA A 202 -28.99 -6.10 25.27
N VAL A 203 -29.89 -6.99 24.85
CA VAL A 203 -31.11 -6.66 24.09
C VAL A 203 -32.19 -6.19 25.06
#